data_AF-A0A0C9UK10-F1
#
_entry.id   AF-A0A0C9UK10-F1
#
_cell.length_a   1.000
_cell.length_b   1.000
_cell.length_c   1.000
_cell.angle_alpha   90.00
_cell.angle_beta   90.00
_cell.angle_gamma   90.00
#
_symmetry.space_group_name_H-M   'P 1'
#
loop_
_entity.id
_entity.type
_entity.pdbx_description
1 polymer ?
#
loop_
_entity_poly.entity_id
_entity_poly.type
_entity_poly.pdbx_seq_one_letter_code
_entity_poly.pdbx_strand_id
1 'polypeptide(L)'
;MKSLSIEGLPSESATAEKKKVKTRISNNLNTIRHEIKEVISQSTKSDTKRACFITSIAKTLSQKGKIEITMKFLQRLALLRTWLKDLPAGTDEDAFWKFADEKLQKYAERYASKPGDYKRMLEGILKHDVQTYPRQDKEDDIESVIVPTDRIPQNQKVAMKLARGGVVTANEL
;
A
#
# COMPACT_ATOMS: atom_id res chain seq x y z
N MET A 1 34.62 4.89 31.52
CA MET A 1 34.55 3.49 31.08
C MET A 1 34.72 3.47 29.57
N LYS A 2 35.93 3.18 29.10
CA LYS A 2 36.29 3.11 27.67
C LYS A 2 35.82 1.75 27.13
N SER A 3 35.24 1.76 25.94
CA SER A 3 34.65 0.62 25.24
C SER A 3 35.58 -0.60 25.17
N LEU A 4 35.09 -1.74 25.63
CA LEU A 4 35.61 -3.06 25.26
C LEU A 4 35.24 -3.29 23.79
N SER A 5 36.08 -2.79 22.88
CA SER A 5 35.96 -3.04 21.45
C SER A 5 36.40 -4.48 21.16
N ILE A 6 35.45 -5.42 21.28
CA ILE A 6 35.61 -6.78 20.76
C ILE A 6 35.64 -6.67 19.23
N GLU A 7 36.76 -7.08 18.65
CA GLU A 7 36.97 -7.09 17.20
C GLU A 7 35.88 -7.95 16.52
N GLY A 8 35.12 -7.35 15.60
CA GLY A 8 34.00 -8.01 14.91
C GLY A 8 32.59 -7.60 15.38
N LEU A 9 32.43 -6.85 16.48
CA LEU A 9 31.15 -6.27 16.87
C LEU A 9 31.01 -4.83 16.32
N PRO A 10 29.90 -4.48 15.64
CA PRO A 10 29.66 -3.12 15.19
C PRO A 10 29.67 -2.15 16.38
N SER A 11 30.24 -0.97 16.22
CA SER A 11 30.32 0.03 17.29
C SER A 11 28.94 0.38 17.86
N GLU A 12 28.88 0.79 19.12
CA GLU A 12 27.65 1.27 19.75
C GLU A 12 27.03 2.44 18.96
N SER A 13 27.86 3.30 18.34
CA SER A 13 27.41 4.37 17.45
C SER A 13 26.71 3.84 16.19
N ALA A 14 27.27 2.84 15.51
CA ALA A 14 26.67 2.21 14.34
C ALA A 14 25.38 1.44 14.70
N THR A 15 25.34 0.83 15.88
CA THR A 15 24.16 0.14 16.40
C THR A 15 23.05 1.13 16.78
N ALA A 16 23.39 2.26 17.40
CA ALA A 16 22.45 3.34 17.72
C ALA A 16 21.90 4.02 16.46
N GLU A 17 22.74 4.20 15.43
CA GLU A 17 22.33 4.75 14.15
C GLU A 17 21.38 3.80 13.40
N LYS A 18 21.69 2.50 13.36
CA LYS A 18 20.79 1.48 12.83
C LYS A 18 19.45 1.44 13.58
N LYS A 19 19.46 1.55 14.91
CA LYS A 19 18.24 1.61 15.72
C LYS A 19 17.41 2.85 15.40
N LYS A 20 18.03 4.04 15.30
CA LYS A 20 17.36 5.29 14.93
C LYS A 20 16.75 5.21 13.53
N VAL A 21 17.48 4.67 12.55
CA VAL A 21 16.99 4.46 11.18
C VAL A 21 15.80 3.50 11.18
N LYS A 22 15.90 2.37 11.88
CA LYS A 22 14.81 1.40 12.00
C LYS A 22 13.57 2.04 12.64
N THR A 23 13.71 2.76 13.75
CA THR A 23 12.60 3.45 14.42
C THR A 23 11.94 4.47 13.50
N ARG A 24 12.73 5.28 12.78
CA ARG A 24 12.20 6.28 11.84
C ARG A 24 11.41 5.62 10.69
N ILE A 25 11.93 4.54 10.13
CA ILE A 25 11.24 3.76 9.10
C ILE A 25 9.95 3.15 9.64
N SER A 26 9.99 2.51 10.81
CA SER A 26 8.82 1.90 11.45
C SER A 26 7.73 2.94 11.74
N ASN A 27 8.09 4.12 12.27
CA ASN A 27 7.13 5.18 12.52
C ASN A 27 6.47 5.66 11.23
N ASN A 28 7.25 5.89 10.17
CA ASN A 28 6.71 6.29 8.87
C ASN A 28 5.77 5.23 8.29
N LEU A 29 6.12 3.94 8.39
CA LEU A 29 5.28 2.85 7.91
C LEU A 29 3.97 2.77 8.68
N ASN A 30 4.01 2.93 10.01
CA ASN A 30 2.81 2.96 10.84
C ASN A 30 1.92 4.17 10.50
N THR A 31 2.50 5.35 10.30
CA THR A 31 1.73 6.51 9.84
C THR A 31 1.04 6.24 8.49
N ILE A 32 1.75 5.68 7.52
CA ILE A 32 1.16 5.35 6.21
C ILE A 32 0.04 4.31 6.35
N ARG A 33 0.26 3.27 7.16
CA ARG A 33 -0.73 2.24 7.48
C ARG A 33 -1.98 2.84 8.10
N HIS A 34 -1.81 3.73 9.07
CA HIS A 34 -2.91 4.46 9.68
C HIS A 34 -3.71 5.26 8.67
N GLU A 35 -3.03 6.06 7.85
CA GLU A 35 -3.67 6.91 6.85
C GLU A 35 -4.46 6.10 5.81
N ILE A 36 -3.87 5.02 5.29
CA ILE A 36 -4.54 4.16 4.31
C ILE A 36 -5.81 3.55 4.94
N LYS A 37 -5.69 2.99 6.15
CA LYS A 37 -6.83 2.39 6.84
C LYS A 37 -7.91 3.43 7.12
N GLU A 38 -7.55 4.60 7.63
CA GLU A 38 -8.50 5.67 7.93
C GLU A 38 -9.28 6.11 6.68
N VAL A 39 -8.57 6.39 5.57
CA VAL A 39 -9.21 6.81 4.31
C VAL A 39 -10.16 5.73 3.80
N ILE A 40 -9.74 4.46 3.79
CA ILE A 40 -10.58 3.35 3.33
C ILE A 40 -11.78 3.15 4.27
N SER A 41 -11.58 3.17 5.60
CA SER A 41 -12.66 3.00 6.57
C SER A 41 -13.69 4.12 6.56
N GLN A 42 -13.30 5.33 6.19
CA GLN A 42 -14.26 6.43 6.05
C GLN A 42 -14.99 6.41 4.72
N SER A 43 -14.36 5.88 3.66
CA SER A 43 -14.99 5.74 2.35
C SER A 43 -16.15 4.72 2.30
N THR A 44 -16.24 3.84 3.30
CA THR A 44 -17.29 2.81 3.36
C THR A 44 -18.53 3.26 4.16
N LYS A 45 -18.49 4.42 4.82
CA LYS A 45 -19.59 4.93 5.64
C LYS A 45 -20.65 5.60 4.77
N SER A 46 -21.92 5.36 5.06
CA SER A 46 -23.06 5.88 4.28
C SER A 46 -23.23 7.40 4.37
N ASP A 47 -22.77 8.04 5.45
CA ASP A 47 -22.91 9.49 5.70
C ASP A 47 -21.56 10.24 5.59
N THR A 48 -20.66 9.73 4.74
CA THR A 48 -19.33 10.35 4.59
C THR A 48 -19.40 11.53 3.61
N LYS A 49 -18.85 12.68 4.03
CA LYS A 49 -18.57 13.82 3.13
C LYS A 49 -17.29 13.60 2.31
N ARG A 50 -16.57 12.50 2.55
CA ARG A 50 -15.30 12.18 1.88
C ARG A 50 -15.53 11.39 0.60
N ALA A 51 -14.50 11.35 -0.25
CA ALA A 51 -14.46 10.55 -1.45
C ALA A 51 -14.81 9.07 -1.20
N CYS A 52 -15.77 8.55 -1.97
CA CYS A 52 -16.21 7.16 -1.92
C CYS A 52 -15.70 6.37 -3.12
N PHE A 53 -15.52 7.04 -4.26
CA PHE A 53 -15.07 6.38 -5.47
C PHE A 53 -13.59 5.99 -5.38
N ILE A 54 -13.26 4.79 -5.86
CA ILE A 54 -11.92 4.20 -5.73
C ILE A 54 -10.81 5.11 -6.28
N THR A 55 -11.05 5.82 -7.39
CA THR A 55 -10.08 6.73 -8.00
C THR A 55 -9.88 7.99 -7.17
N SER A 56 -10.94 8.50 -6.55
CA SER A 56 -10.87 9.67 -5.66
C SER A 56 -10.08 9.36 -4.38
N ILE A 57 -10.25 8.15 -3.85
CA ILE A 57 -9.47 7.64 -2.71
C ILE A 57 -8.01 7.47 -3.09
N ALA A 58 -7.76 6.89 -4.28
CA ALA A 58 -6.42 6.76 -4.81
C ALA A 58 -5.75 8.13 -5.00
N LYS A 59 -6.47 9.16 -5.46
CA LYS A 59 -5.96 10.52 -5.57
C LYS A 59 -5.54 11.09 -4.22
N THR A 60 -6.39 10.95 -3.21
CA THR A 60 -6.09 11.39 -1.82
C THR A 60 -4.79 10.76 -1.31
N LEU A 61 -4.61 9.45 -1.51
CA LEU A 61 -3.40 8.74 -1.09
C LEU A 61 -2.18 9.08 -1.97
N SER A 62 -2.39 9.24 -3.27
CA SER A 62 -1.34 9.56 -4.25
C SER A 62 -0.71 10.93 -4.01
N GLN A 63 -1.51 11.94 -3.66
CA GLN A 63 -1.02 13.30 -3.41
C GLN A 63 -0.11 13.35 -2.19
N LYS A 64 -0.46 12.63 -1.13
CA LYS A 64 0.37 12.51 0.08
C LYS A 64 1.64 11.71 -0.18
N GLY A 65 1.51 10.56 -0.85
CA GLY A 65 2.62 9.63 -1.09
C GLY A 65 3.51 9.99 -2.29
N LYS A 66 3.09 10.94 -3.15
CA LYS A 66 3.65 11.21 -4.48
C LYS A 66 3.78 9.95 -5.34
N ILE A 67 2.75 9.11 -5.32
CA ILE A 67 2.71 7.82 -6.01
C ILE A 67 1.84 7.95 -7.25
N GLU A 68 2.27 7.37 -8.38
CA GLU A 68 1.43 7.34 -9.58
C GLU A 68 0.20 6.44 -9.38
N ILE A 69 -0.97 6.92 -9.80
CA ILE A 69 -2.20 6.13 -9.75
C ILE A 69 -2.16 5.15 -10.91
N THR A 70 -1.96 3.86 -10.59
CA THR A 70 -1.98 2.79 -11.59
C THR A 70 -3.18 1.89 -11.39
N MET A 71 -3.56 1.11 -12.41
CA MET A 71 -4.62 0.11 -12.28
C MET A 71 -4.36 -0.87 -11.13
N LYS A 72 -3.10 -1.29 -10.95
CA LYS A 72 -2.70 -2.18 -9.84
C LYS A 72 -2.89 -1.52 -8.48
N PHE A 73 -2.70 -0.20 -8.40
CA PHE A 73 -2.95 0.54 -7.16
C PHE A 73 -4.44 0.55 -6.83
N LEU A 74 -5.30 0.84 -7.80
CA LEU A 74 -6.76 0.79 -7.63
C LEU A 74 -7.24 -0.60 -7.19
N GLN A 75 -6.74 -1.66 -7.83
CA GLN A 75 -7.07 -3.05 -7.47
C GLN A 75 -6.67 -3.40 -6.03
N ARG A 76 -5.52 -2.91 -5.55
CA ARG A 76 -5.06 -3.12 -4.17
C ARG A 76 -5.92 -2.37 -3.16
N LEU A 77 -6.34 -1.15 -3.48
CA LEU A 77 -7.25 -0.38 -2.63
C LEU A 77 -8.63 -1.06 -2.55
N ALA A 78 -9.13 -1.58 -3.67
CA ALA A 78 -10.40 -2.32 -3.70
C ALA A 78 -10.32 -3.59 -2.83
N LEU A 79 -9.21 -4.35 -2.91
CA LEU A 79 -8.96 -5.50 -2.03
C LEU A 79 -9.01 -5.14 -0.54
N LEU A 80 -8.28 -4.09 -0.15
CA LEU A 80 -8.25 -3.63 1.24
C LEU A 80 -9.66 -3.21 1.72
N ARG A 81 -10.44 -2.56 0.84
CA ARG A 81 -11.82 -2.18 1.16
C ARG A 81 -12.74 -3.40 1.30
N THR A 82 -12.57 -4.44 0.48
CA THR A 82 -13.30 -5.70 0.63
C THR A 82 -12.99 -6.34 1.99
N TRP A 83 -11.72 -6.46 2.34
CA TRP A 83 -11.30 -7.08 3.61
C TRP A 83 -11.74 -6.32 4.84
N LEU A 84 -11.89 -5.00 4.74
CA LEU A 84 -12.46 -4.21 5.83
C LEU A 84 -13.90 -4.64 6.15
N LYS A 85 -14.69 -5.08 5.16
CA LYS A 85 -16.06 -5.59 5.38
C LYS A 85 -16.08 -6.96 6.03
N ASP A 86 -15.02 -7.75 5.86
CA ASP A 86 -14.88 -9.08 6.45
C ASP A 86 -14.52 -9.01 7.95
N LEU A 87 -14.22 -7.81 8.47
CA LEU A 87 -13.76 -7.60 9.84
C LEU A 87 -14.82 -6.89 10.70
N PRO A 88 -14.88 -7.19 12.01
CA PRO A 88 -15.77 -6.49 12.94
C PRO A 88 -15.57 -4.97 12.93
N ALA A 89 -16.66 -4.24 13.15
CA ALA A 89 -16.57 -2.79 13.37
C ALA A 89 -15.68 -2.51 14.59
N GLY A 90 -14.71 -1.60 14.43
CA GLY A 90 -13.78 -1.24 15.49
C GLY A 90 -12.54 -2.13 15.61
N THR A 91 -12.30 -3.06 14.67
CA THR A 91 -11.00 -3.77 14.60
C THR A 91 -9.84 -2.78 14.64
N ASP A 92 -8.86 -3.05 15.50
CA ASP A 92 -7.68 -2.22 15.67
C ASP A 92 -6.78 -2.26 14.42
N GLU A 93 -5.80 -1.36 14.36
CA GLU A 93 -4.94 -1.20 13.18
C GLU A 93 -4.06 -2.42 12.93
N ASP A 94 -3.43 -2.95 13.98
CA ASP A 94 -2.50 -4.06 13.85
C ASP A 94 -3.22 -5.34 13.45
N ALA A 95 -4.40 -5.60 14.00
CA ALA A 95 -5.25 -6.72 13.61
C ALA A 95 -5.68 -6.63 12.15
N PHE A 96 -6.05 -5.44 11.66
CA PHE A 96 -6.39 -5.23 10.25
C PHE A 96 -5.21 -5.56 9.33
N TRP A 97 -4.02 -5.02 9.62
CA TRP A 97 -2.85 -5.25 8.77
C TRP A 97 -2.34 -6.68 8.84
N LYS A 98 -2.41 -7.33 10.00
CA LYS A 98 -2.11 -8.75 10.13
C LYS A 98 -3.04 -9.60 9.26
N PHE A 99 -4.34 -9.33 9.30
CA PHE A 99 -5.33 -10.01 8.44
C PHE A 99 -5.05 -9.79 6.95
N ALA A 100 -4.73 -8.55 6.57
CA ALA A 100 -4.39 -8.20 5.18
C ALA A 100 -3.13 -8.95 4.71
N ASP A 101 -2.08 -9.01 5.53
CA ASP A 101 -0.84 -9.72 5.22
C ASP A 101 -1.08 -11.24 5.07
N GLU A 102 -1.86 -11.84 5.97
CA GLU A 102 -2.24 -13.27 5.89
C GLU A 102 -3.05 -13.58 4.61
N LYS A 103 -3.99 -12.71 4.24
CA LYS A 103 -4.77 -12.86 2.99
C LYS A 103 -3.88 -12.71 1.77
N LEU A 104 -2.99 -11.72 1.76
CA LEU A 104 -2.03 -11.51 0.68
C LEU A 104 -1.14 -12.74 0.48
N GLN A 105 -0.64 -13.32 1.57
CA GLN A 105 0.17 -14.54 1.51
C GLN A 105 -0.63 -15.70 0.91
N LYS A 106 -1.85 -15.96 1.40
CA LYS A 106 -2.72 -17.02 0.85
C LYS A 106 -3.02 -16.80 -0.63
N TYR A 107 -3.17 -15.55 -1.07
CA TYR A 107 -3.37 -15.23 -2.48
C TYR A 107 -2.10 -15.47 -3.32
N ALA A 108 -0.94 -15.10 -2.80
CA ALA A 108 0.34 -15.36 -3.46
C ALA A 108 0.57 -16.86 -3.65
N GLU A 109 0.28 -17.67 -2.64
CA GLU A 109 0.37 -19.13 -2.69
C GLU A 109 -0.65 -19.71 -3.68
N ARG A 110 -1.93 -19.33 -3.56
CA ARG A 110 -3.02 -19.84 -4.41
C ARG A 110 -2.81 -19.57 -5.90
N TYR A 111 -2.22 -18.42 -6.23
CA TYR A 111 -2.06 -17.98 -7.62
C TYR A 111 -0.61 -18.03 -8.12
N ALA A 112 0.32 -18.66 -7.38
CA ALA A 112 1.74 -18.72 -7.71
C ALA A 112 2.00 -19.19 -9.16
N SER A 113 1.24 -20.17 -9.64
CA SER A 113 1.34 -20.74 -10.99
C SER A 113 0.27 -20.23 -11.96
N LYS A 114 -0.58 -19.28 -11.54
CA LYS A 114 -1.76 -18.83 -12.30
C LYS A 114 -1.90 -17.30 -12.31
N PRO A 115 -0.93 -16.58 -12.91
CA PRO A 115 -0.94 -15.11 -12.93
C PRO A 115 -2.17 -14.52 -13.65
N GLY A 116 -2.70 -15.22 -14.66
CA GLY A 116 -3.91 -14.81 -15.37
C GLY A 116 -5.16 -14.86 -14.47
N ASP A 117 -5.28 -15.88 -13.62
CA ASP A 117 -6.41 -16.01 -12.69
C ASP A 117 -6.34 -14.96 -11.58
N TYR A 118 -5.14 -14.66 -11.08
CA TYR A 118 -4.92 -13.59 -10.13
C TYR A 118 -5.37 -12.24 -10.70
N LYS A 119 -4.98 -11.94 -11.95
CA LYS A 119 -5.37 -10.72 -12.65
C LYS A 119 -6.90 -10.63 -12.77
N ARG A 120 -7.57 -11.69 -13.23
CA ARG A 120 -9.04 -11.72 -13.38
C ARG A 120 -9.76 -11.52 -12.05
N MET A 121 -9.25 -12.12 -10.97
CA MET A 121 -9.80 -11.93 -9.63
C MET A 121 -9.70 -10.46 -9.18
N LEU A 122 -8.53 -9.82 -9.36
CA LEU A 122 -8.34 -8.41 -9.02
C LEU A 122 -9.26 -7.48 -9.83
N GLU A 123 -9.42 -7.76 -11.12
CA GLU A 123 -10.33 -7.02 -12.01
C GLU A 123 -11.79 -7.18 -11.58
N GLY A 124 -12.20 -8.40 -11.20
CA GLY A 124 -13.54 -8.66 -10.68
C GLY A 124 -13.83 -7.90 -9.39
N ILE A 125 -12.88 -7.88 -8.45
CA ILE A 125 -13.00 -7.12 -7.20
C ILE A 125 -13.10 -5.62 -7.47
N LEU A 126 -12.25 -5.07 -8.33
CA LEU A 126 -12.31 -3.66 -8.69
C LEU A 126 -13.64 -3.30 -9.36
N LYS A 127 -14.13 -4.15 -10.29
CA LYS A 127 -15.42 -3.93 -10.95
C LYS A 127 -16.56 -3.90 -9.93
N HIS A 128 -16.58 -4.84 -8.99
CA HIS A 128 -17.57 -4.87 -7.93
C HIS A 128 -17.48 -3.63 -7.02
N ASP A 129 -16.26 -3.19 -6.67
CA ASP A 129 -16.05 -1.99 -5.85
C ASP A 129 -16.61 -0.73 -6.52
N VAL A 130 -16.33 -0.54 -7.82
CA VAL A 130 -16.85 0.57 -8.63
C VAL A 130 -18.37 0.56 -8.72
N GLN A 131 -18.99 -0.62 -8.80
CA GLN A 131 -20.46 -0.75 -8.79
C GLN A 131 -21.07 -0.46 -7.42
N THR A 132 -20.40 -0.86 -6.35
CA THR A 132 -20.88 -0.66 -4.97
C THR A 132 -20.73 0.80 -4.52
N TYR A 133 -19.65 1.46 -4.95
CA TYR A 133 -19.31 2.83 -4.61
C TYR A 133 -19.17 3.64 -5.90
N PRO A 134 -20.30 3.97 -6.56
CA PRO A 134 -20.27 4.73 -7.80
C PRO A 134 -19.71 6.13 -7.57
N ARG A 135 -19.15 6.72 -8.62
CA ARG A 135 -18.68 8.10 -8.62
C ARG A 135 -19.83 9.04 -8.27
N GLN A 136 -19.58 9.98 -7.37
CA GLN A 136 -20.53 11.03 -7.01
C GLN A 136 -20.23 12.30 -7.81
N ASP A 137 -21.24 13.12 -8.10
CA ASP A 137 -21.12 14.37 -8.89
C ASP A 137 -20.04 15.32 -8.36
N LYS A 138 -19.78 15.30 -7.05
CA LYS A 138 -18.75 16.11 -6.38
C LYS A 138 -17.32 15.62 -6.64
N GLU A 139 -17.16 14.50 -7.32
CA GLU A 139 -15.87 13.87 -7.62
C GLU A 139 -15.47 14.03 -9.10
N ASP A 140 -16.24 14.77 -9.91
CA ASP A 140 -16.05 14.92 -11.37
C ASP A 140 -14.79 15.72 -11.77
N ASP A 141 -14.30 16.61 -10.92
CA ASP A 141 -13.06 17.40 -11.15
C ASP A 141 -11.77 16.58 -11.00
N ILE A 142 -11.89 15.28 -10.72
CA ILE A 142 -10.75 14.37 -10.63
C ILE A 142 -10.49 13.78 -12.02
N GLU A 143 -9.61 14.42 -12.80
CA GLU A 143 -9.03 13.76 -13.98
C GLU A 143 -8.48 12.39 -13.56
N SER A 144 -8.96 11.34 -14.22
CA SER A 144 -8.50 9.98 -14.00
C SER A 144 -7.10 9.84 -14.59
N VAL A 145 -6.08 10.28 -13.86
CA VAL A 145 -4.67 10.08 -14.23
C VAL A 145 -4.28 8.64 -13.91
N ILE A 146 -4.90 7.66 -14.59
CA ILE A 146 -4.46 6.27 -14.50
C ILE A 146 -3.24 6.14 -15.39
N VAL A 147 -2.07 6.10 -14.78
CA VAL A 147 -0.80 5.95 -15.49
C VAL A 147 -0.60 4.49 -15.88
N PRO A 148 -0.37 4.19 -17.17
CA PRO A 148 0.06 2.86 -17.61
C PRO A 148 1.34 2.42 -16.88
N THR A 149 1.44 1.13 -16.54
CA THR A 149 2.56 0.64 -15.70
C THR A 149 3.93 0.83 -16.37
N ASP A 150 3.97 0.79 -17.70
CA ASP A 150 5.13 1.08 -18.55
C ASP A 150 5.60 2.54 -18.45
N ARG A 151 4.69 3.48 -18.13
CA ARG A 151 4.96 4.92 -17.99
C ARG A 151 5.30 5.36 -16.56
N ILE A 152 5.40 4.43 -15.60
CA ILE A 152 5.84 4.74 -14.24
C ILE A 152 7.28 5.31 -14.30
N PRO A 153 7.57 6.42 -13.60
CA PRO A 153 8.92 6.97 -13.49
C PRO A 153 9.97 5.95 -13.02
N GLN A 154 11.20 6.04 -13.54
CA GLN A 154 12.25 5.06 -13.28
C GLN A 154 12.60 4.94 -11.79
N ASN A 155 12.67 6.07 -11.07
CA ASN A 155 12.91 6.09 -9.63
C ASN A 155 11.84 5.28 -8.84
N GLN A 156 10.58 5.32 -9.25
CA GLN A 156 9.52 4.53 -8.64
C GLN A 156 9.61 3.05 -9.04
N LYS A 157 9.98 2.74 -10.30
CA LYS A 157 10.23 1.36 -10.74
C LYS A 157 11.35 0.70 -9.92
N VAL A 158 12.43 1.43 -9.66
CA VAL A 158 13.56 1.00 -8.82
C VAL A 158 13.09 0.74 -7.38
N ALA A 159 12.35 1.68 -6.78
CA ALA A 159 11.79 1.50 -5.44
C ALA A 159 10.87 0.27 -5.34
N MET A 160 10.03 0.03 -6.35
CA MET A 160 9.17 -1.16 -6.43
C MET A 160 9.95 -2.46 -6.57
N LYS A 161 11.08 -2.45 -7.30
CA LYS A 161 11.96 -3.61 -7.48
C LYS A 161 12.68 -3.96 -6.16
N LEU A 162 13.21 -2.95 -5.47
CA LEU A 162 13.80 -3.09 -4.14
C LEU A 162 12.80 -3.64 -3.12
N ALA A 163 11.56 -3.13 -3.12
CA ALA A 163 10.50 -3.60 -2.23
C ALA A 163 10.12 -5.08 -2.46
N ARG A 164 10.42 -5.65 -3.62
CA ARG A 164 10.22 -7.07 -3.94
C ARG A 164 11.46 -7.94 -3.65
N GLY A 165 12.51 -7.37 -3.05
CA GLY A 165 13.78 -8.06 -2.80
C GLY A 165 14.66 -8.20 -4.05
N GLY A 166 14.41 -7.43 -5.11
CA GLY A 166 15.26 -7.43 -6.30
C GLY A 166 16.54 -6.62 -6.10
N VAL A 167 17.66 -7.11 -6.62
CA VAL A 167 18.93 -6.35 -6.69
C VAL A 167 18.82 -5.30 -7.80
N VAL A 168 19.16 -4.06 -7.48
CA VAL A 168 19.23 -2.94 -8.44
C VAL A 168 20.65 -2.87 -8.97
N THR A 169 20.81 -2.85 -10.29
CA THR A 169 22.14 -2.75 -10.92
C THR A 169 22.53 -1.28 -11.08
N ALA A 170 23.83 -1.00 -11.17
CA ALA A 170 24.35 0.38 -11.26
C ALA A 170 23.81 1.19 -12.47
N ASN A 171 23.30 0.51 -13.51
CA ASN A 171 22.68 1.15 -14.67
C ASN A 171 21.21 1.57 -14.44
N GLU A 172 20.62 1.23 -13.29
CA GLU A 172 19.24 1.56 -12.93
C GLU A 172 19.13 2.69 -11.88
N LEU A 173 20.27 3.20 -11.37
CA LEU A 173 20.37 4.32 -10.42
C LEU A 173 20.52 5.67 -11.17
#